data_AF-A0A437KB29-F1
#
_entry.id   AF-A0A437KB29-F1
#
_cell.length_a   1.000
_cell.length_b   1.000
_cell.length_c   1.000
_cell.angle_alpha   90.00
_cell.angle_beta   90.00
_cell.angle_gamma   90.00
#
_symmetry.space_group_name_H-M   'P 1'
#
loop_
_entity.id
_entity.type
_entity.pdbx_description
1 polymer ?
#
loop_
_entity_poly.entity_id
_entity_poly.type
_entity_poly.pdbx_seq_one_letter_code
_entity_poly.pdbx_strand_id
1 'polypeptide(L)'
;MTKISITAVAFDSEEDYIVFEKAQKLKKLYIGPSEYENYDEDTKQFLYKFLCEQNAFPYFVLYEPYSDVTEEIEKLYISESIPYSLRYEGSSFKRFPVLTITINGPSALKLVLEESFWIAASNQFYSISFSNNTSYKPILKKGLFGKMKQYLVPCFTMKHPATVIKIWHDGQGFNLYTNDSKYSTVEQLISYLPNGTILE
;
A
#
# COMPACT_ATOMS: atom_id res chain seq x y z
N MET A 1 10.54 21.99 0.80
CA MET A 1 10.66 20.52 0.84
C MET A 1 9.98 20.07 2.10
N THR A 2 8.99 19.21 1.97
CA THR A 2 8.20 18.70 3.10
C THR A 2 9.08 17.85 4.01
N LYS A 3 8.94 18.06 5.33
CA LYS A 3 9.62 17.24 6.34
C LYS A 3 8.90 15.91 6.48
N ILE A 4 9.67 14.86 6.72
CA ILE A 4 9.15 13.49 6.87
C ILE A 4 9.36 13.04 8.32
N SER A 5 8.27 12.58 8.93
CA SER A 5 8.30 11.86 10.20
C SER A 5 8.31 10.36 9.95
N ILE A 6 9.12 9.64 10.73
CA ILE A 6 9.20 8.18 10.71
C ILE A 6 9.06 7.67 12.13
N THR A 7 8.08 6.80 12.36
CA THR A 7 7.80 6.27 13.70
C THR A 7 7.59 4.77 13.66
N ALA A 8 8.23 4.04 14.58
CA ALA A 8 7.90 2.64 14.81
C ALA A 8 6.54 2.54 15.51
N VAL A 9 5.63 1.76 14.91
CA VAL A 9 4.26 1.62 15.39
C VAL A 9 3.95 0.15 15.66
N ALA A 10 3.09 -0.10 16.64
CA ALA A 10 2.59 -1.45 16.89
C ALA A 10 1.77 -1.92 15.67
N PHE A 11 1.95 -3.18 15.29
CA PHE A 11 1.07 -3.81 14.31
C PHE A 11 -0.19 -4.32 15.01
N ASP A 12 -1.35 -3.92 14.51
CA ASP A 12 -2.64 -4.45 14.93
C ASP A 12 -3.43 -4.85 13.68
N SER A 13 -3.55 -6.16 13.46
CA SER A 13 -4.28 -6.71 12.31
C SER A 13 -5.77 -6.36 12.32
N GLU A 14 -6.37 -6.12 13.49
CA GLU A 14 -7.77 -5.70 13.57
C GLU A 14 -7.93 -4.26 13.07
N GLU A 15 -7.04 -3.36 13.45
CA GLU A 15 -7.11 -1.95 13.04
C GLU A 15 -6.68 -1.74 11.58
N ASP A 16 -5.67 -2.48 11.13
CA ASP A 16 -5.06 -2.25 9.82
C ASP A 16 -5.84 -2.87 8.64
N TYR A 17 -6.87 -3.69 8.88
CA TYR A 17 -7.67 -4.39 7.85
C TYR A 17 -6.80 -5.12 6.81
N ILE A 18 -5.72 -5.75 7.27
CA ILE A 18 -4.74 -6.47 6.47
C ILE A 18 -4.21 -7.66 7.28
N VAL A 19 -3.94 -8.77 6.60
CA VAL A 19 -3.40 -9.99 7.23
C VAL A 19 -2.00 -10.25 6.70
N PHE A 20 -1.10 -10.68 7.58
CA PHE A 20 0.23 -11.16 7.19
C PHE A 20 0.41 -12.61 7.62
N GLU A 21 0.78 -13.48 6.68
CA GLU A 21 1.07 -14.88 6.94
C GLU A 21 2.56 -15.17 6.92
N LYS A 22 2.99 -16.15 7.72
CA LYS A 22 4.41 -16.54 7.85
C LYS A 22 5.32 -15.36 8.25
N ALA A 23 4.74 -14.33 8.86
CA ALA A 23 5.36 -13.05 9.16
C ALA A 23 6.15 -13.06 10.47
N GLN A 24 7.17 -13.92 10.54
CA GLN A 24 8.09 -13.90 11.68
C GLN A 24 8.83 -12.56 11.70
N LYS A 25 8.91 -11.94 12.89
CA LYS A 25 9.61 -10.66 13.11
C LYS A 25 9.05 -9.48 12.29
N LEU A 26 7.75 -9.50 11.97
CA LEU A 26 7.09 -8.38 11.29
C LEU A 26 7.32 -7.07 12.05
N LYS A 27 7.75 -6.04 11.33
CA LYS A 27 7.89 -4.67 11.79
C LYS A 27 6.93 -3.79 11.01
N LYS A 28 6.44 -2.74 11.66
CA LYS A 28 5.59 -1.70 11.07
C LYS A 28 6.21 -0.35 11.40
N LEU A 29 6.46 0.44 10.36
CA LEU A 29 6.93 1.82 10.45
C LEU A 29 5.89 2.70 9.77
N TYR A 30 5.45 3.76 10.43
CA TYR A 30 4.72 4.84 9.80
C TYR A 30 5.72 5.83 9.21
N ILE A 31 5.46 6.28 7.98
CA ILE A 31 6.25 7.28 7.27
C ILE A 31 5.28 8.27 6.65
N GLY A 32 5.43 9.56 6.94
CA GLY A 32 4.51 10.56 6.40
C GLY A 32 5.04 11.98 6.50
N PRO A 33 4.40 12.93 5.79
CA PRO A 33 4.70 14.34 5.95
C PRO A 33 4.40 14.77 7.38
N SER A 34 5.28 15.57 7.97
CA SER A 34 5.06 16.13 9.31
C SER A 34 3.99 17.22 9.33
N GLU A 35 3.77 17.86 8.17
CA GLU A 35 2.80 18.92 7.99
C GLU A 35 1.48 18.37 7.45
N TYR A 36 0.37 18.99 7.86
CA TYR A 36 -0.99 18.61 7.46
C TYR A 36 -1.48 19.37 6.21
N GLU A 37 -0.67 20.24 5.63
CA GLU A 37 -1.03 20.96 4.41
C GLU A 37 -0.60 20.14 3.18
N ASN A 38 -1.53 19.84 2.26
CA ASN A 38 -1.28 19.05 1.04
C ASN A 38 -0.61 17.68 1.31
N TYR A 39 -0.93 17.06 2.45
CA TYR A 39 -0.26 15.83 2.90
C TYR A 39 -0.38 14.67 1.92
N ASP A 40 -1.46 14.61 1.15
CA ASP A 40 -1.73 13.53 0.18
C ASP A 40 -0.82 13.65 -1.04
N GLU A 41 -0.68 14.86 -1.59
CA GLU A 41 0.28 15.14 -2.65
C GLU A 41 1.71 14.93 -2.17
N ASP A 42 2.06 15.42 -0.99
CA ASP A 42 3.39 15.27 -0.41
C ASP A 42 3.73 13.79 -0.15
N THR A 43 2.75 13.01 0.33
CA THR A 43 2.89 11.57 0.48
C THR A 43 3.11 10.89 -0.85
N LYS A 44 2.34 11.22 -1.89
CA LYS A 44 2.49 10.67 -3.24
C LYS A 44 3.87 10.97 -3.82
N GLN A 45 4.32 12.22 -3.72
CA GLN A 45 5.64 12.65 -4.22
C GLN A 45 6.78 11.95 -3.47
N PHE A 46 6.68 11.88 -2.14
CA PHE A 46 7.67 11.19 -1.34
C PHE A 46 7.69 9.68 -1.62
N LEU A 47 6.52 9.04 -1.73
CA LEU A 47 6.39 7.62 -2.05
C LEU A 47 7.01 7.29 -3.41
N TYR A 48 6.77 8.12 -4.44
CA TYR A 48 7.42 7.97 -5.74
C TYR A 48 8.95 8.00 -5.61
N LYS A 49 9.51 9.02 -4.94
CA LYS A 49 10.96 9.15 -4.74
C LYS A 49 11.52 7.98 -3.93
N PHE A 50 10.84 7.59 -2.86
CA PHE A 50 11.22 6.49 -1.99
C PHE A 50 11.33 5.17 -2.76
N LEU A 51 10.31 4.83 -3.54
CA LEU A 51 10.29 3.63 -4.37
C LEU A 51 11.33 3.68 -5.50
N CYS A 52 11.53 4.82 -6.15
CA CYS A 52 12.60 4.99 -7.13
C CYS A 52 14.00 4.79 -6.53
N GLU A 53 14.25 5.34 -5.33
CA GLU A 53 15.52 5.15 -4.60
C GLU A 53 15.72 3.68 -4.20
N GLN A 54 14.65 2.98 -3.80
CA GLN A 54 14.74 1.56 -3.47
C GLN A 54 15.08 0.70 -4.70
N ASN A 55 14.68 1.14 -5.90
CA ASN A 55 14.94 0.50 -7.18
C ASN A 55 14.70 -1.01 -7.16
N ALA A 56 13.63 -1.45 -6.49
CA ALA A 56 13.31 -2.86 -6.25
C ALA A 56 12.20 -3.37 -7.17
N PHE A 57 12.15 -2.83 -8.39
CA PHE A 57 11.18 -3.25 -9.40
C PHE A 57 11.32 -4.76 -9.72
N PRO A 58 10.22 -5.47 -10.00
CA PRO A 58 8.86 -4.95 -10.12
C PRO A 58 8.16 -4.72 -8.77
N TYR A 59 7.38 -3.64 -8.69
CA TYR A 59 6.42 -3.44 -7.60
C TYR A 59 5.03 -3.94 -7.99
N PHE A 60 4.28 -4.43 -7.01
CA PHE A 60 2.92 -4.94 -7.18
C PHE A 60 1.95 -4.02 -6.46
N VAL A 61 1.29 -3.14 -7.20
CA VAL A 61 0.28 -2.22 -6.66
C VAL A 61 -1.05 -2.96 -6.60
N LEU A 62 -1.66 -3.03 -5.43
CA LEU A 62 -2.97 -3.64 -5.22
C LEU A 62 -3.92 -2.60 -4.63
N TYR A 63 -5.05 -2.38 -5.28
CA TYR A 63 -6.12 -1.54 -4.73
C TYR A 63 -7.52 -2.03 -5.13
N GLU A 64 -8.51 -1.53 -4.39
CA GLU A 64 -9.94 -1.82 -4.55
C GLU A 64 -10.63 -0.60 -5.16
N PRO A 65 -10.71 -0.46 -6.51
CA PRO A 65 -11.35 0.70 -7.12
C PRO A 65 -12.86 0.70 -6.89
N TYR A 66 -13.49 1.87 -7.03
CA TYR A 66 -14.94 1.93 -7.13
C TYR A 66 -15.40 1.30 -8.45
N SER A 67 -16.55 0.62 -8.42
CA SER A 67 -17.04 -0.15 -9.58
C SER A 67 -17.34 0.71 -10.81
N ASP A 68 -17.71 1.97 -10.61
CA ASP A 68 -18.03 2.94 -11.66
C ASP A 68 -16.80 3.49 -12.39
N VAL A 69 -15.62 3.49 -11.76
CA VAL A 69 -14.36 3.94 -12.38
C VAL A 69 -13.49 2.79 -12.89
N THR A 70 -13.84 1.54 -12.60
CA THR A 70 -12.99 0.38 -12.90
C THR A 70 -12.70 0.24 -14.41
N GLU A 71 -13.72 0.42 -15.26
CA GLU A 71 -13.56 0.29 -16.71
C GLU A 71 -12.64 1.37 -17.30
N GLU A 72 -12.71 2.61 -16.78
CA GLU A 72 -11.86 3.72 -17.22
C GLU A 72 -10.39 3.47 -16.87
N ILE A 73 -10.14 3.00 -15.64
CA ILE A 73 -8.80 2.63 -15.17
C ILE A 73 -8.21 1.50 -16.02
N GLU A 74 -9.00 0.47 -16.35
CA GLU A 74 -8.53 -0.61 -17.24
C GLU A 74 -8.15 -0.08 -18.62
N LYS A 75 -8.97 0.79 -19.22
CA LYS A 75 -8.67 1.40 -20.54
C LYS A 75 -7.34 2.16 -20.53
N LEU A 76 -7.07 2.90 -19.47
CA LEU A 76 -5.79 3.59 -19.28
C LEU A 76 -4.61 2.61 -19.23
N TYR A 77 -4.69 1.53 -18.45
CA TYR A 77 -3.59 0.58 -18.37
C TYR A 77 -3.38 -0.21 -19.66
N ILE A 78 -4.46 -0.48 -20.39
CA ILE A 78 -4.37 -1.05 -21.74
C ILE A 78 -3.66 -0.08 -22.69
N SER A 79 -4.04 1.20 -22.72
CA SER A 79 -3.42 2.18 -23.63
C SER A 79 -1.95 2.42 -23.33
N GLU A 80 -1.58 2.40 -22.05
CA GLU A 80 -0.21 2.63 -21.58
C GLU A 80 0.62 1.33 -21.50
N SER A 81 0.06 0.20 -21.95
CA SER A 81 0.72 -1.12 -21.93
C SER A 81 1.23 -1.53 -20.54
N ILE A 82 0.51 -1.14 -19.48
CA ILE A 82 0.84 -1.48 -18.10
C ILE A 82 0.25 -2.86 -17.78
N PRO A 83 1.07 -3.86 -17.37
CA PRO A 83 0.55 -5.17 -17.03
C PRO A 83 -0.32 -5.10 -15.77
N TYR A 84 -1.55 -5.61 -15.88
CA TYR A 84 -2.50 -5.64 -14.77
C TYR A 84 -3.32 -6.94 -14.75
N SER A 85 -3.96 -7.19 -13.62
CA SER A 85 -5.01 -8.20 -13.50
C SER A 85 -6.19 -7.62 -12.71
N LEU A 86 -7.40 -7.91 -13.19
CA LEU A 86 -8.65 -7.61 -12.51
C LEU A 86 -9.28 -8.91 -12.01
N ARG A 87 -9.66 -8.93 -10.74
CA ARG A 87 -10.51 -9.97 -10.19
C ARG A 87 -11.62 -9.35 -9.36
N TYR A 88 -12.66 -10.13 -9.10
CA TYR A 88 -13.78 -9.70 -8.28
C TYR A 88 -13.85 -10.55 -7.02
N GLU A 89 -13.54 -9.92 -5.90
CA GLU A 89 -13.54 -10.51 -4.58
C GLU A 89 -14.88 -10.25 -3.87
N GLY A 90 -15.15 -10.96 -2.77
CA GLY A 90 -16.36 -10.79 -1.96
C GLY A 90 -17.33 -11.98 -2.01
N SER A 91 -18.58 -11.74 -1.61
CA SER A 91 -19.61 -12.77 -1.56
C SER A 91 -20.42 -12.81 -2.87
N SER A 92 -21.21 -13.86 -3.07
CA SER A 92 -22.11 -13.97 -4.23
C SER A 92 -23.07 -12.78 -4.38
N PHE A 93 -23.44 -12.11 -3.28
CA PHE A 93 -24.38 -10.98 -3.27
C PHE A 93 -23.72 -9.60 -3.27
N LYS A 94 -22.42 -9.53 -2.96
CA LYS A 94 -21.66 -8.29 -2.91
C LYS A 94 -20.21 -8.59 -3.29
N ARG A 95 -19.92 -8.37 -4.57
CA ARG A 95 -18.58 -8.45 -5.13
C ARG A 95 -18.00 -7.05 -5.31
N PHE A 96 -16.69 -6.94 -5.24
CA PHE A 96 -15.96 -5.70 -5.47
C PHE A 96 -14.75 -5.98 -6.35
N PRO A 97 -14.38 -5.03 -7.23
CA PRO A 97 -13.22 -5.18 -8.09
C PRO A 97 -11.93 -5.07 -7.27
N VAL A 98 -10.92 -5.81 -7.68
CA VAL A 98 -9.57 -5.76 -7.13
C VAL A 98 -8.59 -5.75 -8.29
N LEU A 99 -7.84 -4.66 -8.42
CA LEU A 99 -6.81 -4.50 -9.41
C LEU A 99 -5.44 -4.82 -8.80
N THR A 100 -4.64 -5.58 -9.53
CA THR A 100 -3.22 -5.80 -9.21
C THR A 100 -2.39 -5.39 -10.42
N ILE A 101 -1.57 -4.36 -10.26
CA ILE A 101 -0.75 -3.75 -11.31
C ILE A 101 0.71 -4.13 -11.08
N THR A 102 1.40 -4.54 -12.16
CA THR A 102 2.84 -4.81 -12.12
C THR A 102 3.59 -3.60 -12.65
N ILE A 103 4.35 -2.95 -11.78
CA ILE A 103 5.13 -1.76 -12.09
C ILE A 103 6.57 -2.18 -12.37
N ASN A 104 7.02 -2.04 -13.62
CA ASN A 104 8.35 -2.48 -14.05
C ASN A 104 9.42 -1.37 -14.06
N GLY A 105 9.05 -0.13 -13.76
CA GLY A 105 10.01 0.97 -13.72
C GLY A 105 9.42 2.33 -13.34
N PRO A 106 10.25 3.37 -13.25
CA PRO A 106 9.87 4.70 -12.76
C PRO A 106 8.73 5.36 -13.54
N SER A 107 8.71 5.27 -14.88
CA SER A 107 7.66 5.90 -15.69
C SER A 107 6.28 5.30 -15.40
N ALA A 108 6.18 3.96 -15.35
CA ALA A 108 4.94 3.28 -14.99
C ALA A 108 4.54 3.56 -13.54
N LEU A 109 5.53 3.64 -12.62
CA LEU A 109 5.26 3.99 -11.23
C LEU A 109 4.63 5.38 -11.11
N LYS A 110 5.23 6.36 -11.79
CA LYS A 110 4.75 7.74 -11.77
C LYS A 110 3.30 7.82 -12.26
N LEU A 111 3.04 7.25 -13.45
CA LEU A 111 1.72 7.24 -14.05
C LEU A 111 0.69 6.57 -13.13
N VAL A 112 0.98 5.39 -12.58
CA VAL A 112 0.04 4.69 -11.70
C VAL A 112 -0.23 5.48 -10.43
N LEU A 113 0.78 6.11 -9.82
CA LEU A 113 0.56 6.95 -8.65
C LEU A 113 -0.26 8.21 -8.99
N GLU A 114 0.01 8.89 -10.10
CA GLU A 114 -0.74 10.06 -10.53
C GLU A 114 -2.23 9.74 -10.76
N GLU A 115 -2.51 8.58 -11.35
CA GLU A 115 -3.85 8.21 -11.82
C GLU A 115 -4.68 7.44 -10.77
N SER A 116 -4.05 6.85 -9.76
CA SER A 116 -4.75 5.97 -8.80
C SER A 116 -4.53 6.30 -7.32
N PHE A 117 -3.62 7.20 -6.95
CA PHE A 117 -3.39 7.53 -5.54
C PHE A 117 -4.64 8.15 -4.87
N TRP A 118 -5.50 8.83 -5.63
CA TRP A 118 -6.76 9.38 -5.13
C TRP A 118 -7.69 8.30 -4.55
N ILE A 119 -7.57 7.04 -4.98
CA ILE A 119 -8.31 5.89 -4.43
C ILE A 119 -7.93 5.71 -2.95
N ALA A 120 -6.62 5.75 -2.65
CA ALA A 120 -6.11 5.72 -1.29
C ALA A 120 -6.55 6.96 -0.49
N ALA A 121 -6.49 8.14 -1.11
CA ALA A 121 -6.94 9.39 -0.49
C ALA A 121 -8.45 9.40 -0.19
N SER A 122 -9.22 8.56 -0.86
CA SER A 122 -10.64 8.33 -0.62
C SER A 122 -10.92 7.20 0.39
N ASN A 123 -9.92 6.81 1.19
CA ASN A 123 -9.96 5.70 2.16
C ASN A 123 -10.27 4.32 1.58
N GLN A 124 -10.10 4.11 0.26
CA GLN A 124 -10.15 2.75 -0.30
C GLN A 124 -8.83 2.04 -0.08
N PHE A 125 -8.87 0.71 -0.04
CA PHE A 125 -7.66 -0.08 0.16
C PHE A 125 -6.68 0.16 -0.98
N TYR A 126 -5.43 0.54 -0.64
CA TYR A 126 -4.34 0.73 -1.58
C TYR A 126 -3.03 0.29 -0.94
N SER A 127 -2.28 -0.55 -1.65
CA SER A 127 -0.98 -1.05 -1.19
C SER A 127 0.00 -1.24 -2.32
N ILE A 128 1.28 -1.30 -1.97
CA ILE A 128 2.39 -1.58 -2.88
C ILE A 128 3.26 -2.65 -2.23
N SER A 129 3.38 -3.81 -2.86
CA SER A 129 4.24 -4.89 -2.41
C SER A 129 5.51 -4.97 -3.24
N PHE A 130 6.62 -5.30 -2.59
CA PHE A 130 7.92 -5.58 -3.23
C PHE A 130 7.97 -7.02 -3.79
N SER A 131 6.88 -7.78 -3.69
CA SER A 131 6.77 -9.15 -4.20
C SER A 131 5.34 -9.48 -4.58
N ASN A 132 5.14 -10.40 -5.52
CA ASN A 132 3.81 -10.92 -5.84
C ASN A 132 3.37 -11.94 -4.78
N ASN A 133 2.90 -11.46 -3.63
CA ASN A 133 2.62 -12.28 -2.46
C ASN A 133 1.22 -12.06 -1.87
N THR A 134 0.33 -11.46 -2.65
CA THR A 134 -1.01 -11.05 -2.20
C THR A 134 -2.06 -12.10 -2.50
N SER A 135 -2.95 -12.31 -1.54
CA SER A 135 -4.22 -13.04 -1.65
C SER A 135 -5.31 -12.28 -0.88
N TYR A 136 -6.53 -12.80 -0.84
CA TYR A 136 -7.59 -12.32 0.04
C TYR A 136 -8.02 -13.43 0.99
N LYS A 137 -8.32 -13.09 2.24
CA LYS A 137 -8.77 -14.05 3.24
C LYS A 137 -9.96 -13.55 4.04
N PRO A 138 -10.88 -14.45 4.42
CA PRO A 138 -11.95 -14.10 5.33
C PRO A 138 -11.40 -13.97 6.76
N ILE A 139 -11.74 -12.88 7.42
CA ILE A 139 -11.54 -12.65 8.85
C ILE A 139 -12.90 -12.43 9.52
N LEU A 140 -13.00 -12.73 10.81
CA LEU A 140 -14.16 -12.41 11.63
C LEU A 140 -13.85 -11.20 12.49
N LYS A 141 -14.65 -10.14 12.40
CA LYS A 141 -14.51 -8.92 13.22
C LYS A 141 -15.84 -8.50 13.84
N LYS A 142 -15.81 -7.91 15.03
CA LYS A 142 -17.01 -7.32 15.64
C LYS A 142 -17.49 -6.12 14.81
N GLY A 143 -18.73 -6.17 14.34
CA GLY A 143 -19.41 -5.02 13.73
C GLY A 143 -19.96 -4.05 14.79
N LEU A 144 -20.66 -3.01 14.32
CA LEU A 144 -21.17 -1.87 15.11
C LEU A 144 -22.11 -2.22 16.31
N PHE A 145 -22.43 -3.49 16.53
CA PHE A 145 -23.30 -3.96 17.62
C PHE A 145 -22.74 -5.21 18.31
N GLY A 146 -21.42 -5.43 18.26
CA GLY A 146 -20.76 -6.59 18.87
C GLY A 146 -20.96 -7.92 18.15
N LYS A 147 -21.82 -7.99 17.12
CA LYS A 147 -21.97 -9.18 16.27
C LYS A 147 -20.73 -9.40 15.41
N MET A 148 -20.20 -10.62 15.42
CA MET A 148 -19.14 -11.01 14.50
C MET A 148 -19.65 -10.98 13.06
N LYS A 149 -18.93 -10.29 12.20
CA LYS A 149 -19.16 -10.23 10.75
C LYS A 149 -17.91 -10.74 10.05
N GLN A 150 -18.12 -11.45 8.96
CA GLN A 150 -17.03 -11.87 8.09
C GLN A 150 -16.67 -10.71 7.15
N TYR A 151 -15.38 -10.38 7.11
CA TYR A 151 -14.80 -9.44 6.17
C TYR A 151 -13.78 -10.17 5.31
N LEU A 152 -13.70 -9.84 4.03
CA LEU A 152 -12.65 -10.33 3.17
C LEU A 152 -11.60 -9.23 3.09
N VAL A 153 -10.35 -9.54 3.47
CA VAL A 153 -9.27 -8.55 3.55
C VAL A 153 -8.04 -9.01 2.78
N PRO A 154 -7.21 -8.06 2.31
CA PRO A 154 -5.91 -8.37 1.72
C PRO A 154 -5.01 -9.14 2.69
N CYS A 155 -4.35 -10.16 2.16
CA CYS A 155 -3.50 -11.08 2.91
C CYS A 155 -2.16 -11.26 2.20
N PHE A 156 -1.07 -10.89 2.85
CA PHE A 156 0.28 -10.92 2.29
C PHE A 156 1.12 -12.03 2.92
N THR A 157 1.72 -12.88 2.08
CA THR A 157 2.62 -13.94 2.56
C THR A 157 4.05 -13.42 2.71
N MET A 158 4.58 -13.44 3.93
CA MET A 158 5.88 -12.88 4.31
C MET A 158 6.93 -13.98 4.59
N LYS A 159 7.05 -14.98 3.70
CA LYS A 159 7.93 -16.16 3.91
C LYS A 159 9.43 -15.84 3.73
N HIS A 160 9.74 -14.94 2.81
CA HIS A 160 11.09 -14.43 2.53
C HIS A 160 11.14 -12.94 2.91
N PRO A 161 12.32 -12.28 2.92
CA PRO A 161 12.37 -10.84 3.04
C PRO A 161 11.37 -10.20 2.07
N ALA A 162 10.41 -9.50 2.64
CA ALA A 162 9.25 -8.97 1.97
C ALA A 162 8.87 -7.65 2.65
N THR A 163 8.46 -6.70 1.82
CA THR A 163 8.03 -5.38 2.26
C THR A 163 6.73 -5.03 1.55
N VAL A 164 5.77 -4.55 2.32
CA VAL A 164 4.46 -4.11 1.85
C VAL A 164 4.23 -2.71 2.40
N ILE A 165 3.84 -1.79 1.53
CA ILE A 165 3.42 -0.45 1.89
C ILE A 165 1.89 -0.43 1.80
N LYS A 166 1.22 0.06 2.83
CA LYS A 166 -0.21 0.39 2.80
C LYS A 166 -0.33 1.89 3.00
N ILE A 167 -1.03 2.58 2.10
CA ILE A 167 -1.28 4.02 2.27
C ILE A 167 -2.14 4.22 3.51
N TRP A 168 -1.77 5.22 4.31
CA TRP A 168 -2.49 5.57 5.52
C TRP A 168 -3.71 6.43 5.17
N HIS A 169 -4.68 6.48 6.09
CA HIS A 169 -5.95 7.19 5.94
C HIS A 169 -5.83 8.52 5.19
N ASP A 170 -6.82 8.77 4.33
CA ASP A 170 -6.92 9.97 3.49
C ASP A 170 -5.67 10.29 2.65
N GLY A 171 -4.67 9.40 2.57
CA GLY A 171 -3.39 9.66 1.92
C GLY A 171 -2.32 10.29 2.81
N GLN A 172 -2.54 10.38 4.13
CA GLN A 172 -1.62 11.01 5.08
C GLN A 172 -0.46 10.09 5.49
N GLY A 173 0.49 9.90 4.59
CA GLY A 173 1.61 9.00 4.78
C GLY A 173 1.26 7.54 4.46
N PHE A 174 2.12 6.62 4.89
CA PHE A 174 1.94 5.20 4.68
C PHE A 174 2.60 4.38 5.77
N ASN A 175 2.06 3.18 5.97
CA ASN A 175 2.69 2.16 6.80
C ASN A 175 3.52 1.23 5.94
N LEU A 176 4.80 1.07 6.31
CA LEU A 176 5.70 0.07 5.78
C LEU A 176 5.72 -1.14 6.71
N TYR A 177 5.25 -2.28 6.22
CA TYR A 177 5.27 -3.58 6.88
C TYR A 177 6.40 -4.41 6.29
N THR A 178 7.29 -4.93 7.13
CA THR A 178 8.44 -5.67 6.63
C THR A 178 8.93 -6.75 7.58
N ASN A 179 9.53 -7.79 7.03
CA ASN A 179 10.42 -8.70 7.76
C ASN A 179 11.87 -8.62 7.23
N ASP A 180 12.15 -7.64 6.36
CA ASP A 180 13.47 -7.35 5.83
C ASP A 180 14.28 -6.56 6.87
N SER A 181 15.49 -7.04 7.17
CA SER A 181 16.43 -6.35 8.06
C SER A 181 16.79 -4.95 7.58
N LYS A 182 16.69 -4.69 6.26
CA LYS A 182 16.93 -3.38 5.65
C LYS A 182 16.04 -2.28 6.23
N TYR A 183 14.81 -2.62 6.66
CA TYR A 183 13.85 -1.67 7.20
C TYR A 183 13.37 -2.05 8.61
N SER A 184 14.14 -2.84 9.36
CA SER A 184 13.66 -3.40 10.64
C SER A 184 13.65 -2.41 11.81
N THR A 185 14.24 -1.24 11.64
CA THR A 185 14.31 -0.13 12.60
C THR A 185 14.23 1.20 11.86
N VAL A 186 13.93 2.29 12.59
CA VAL A 186 13.91 3.65 12.03
C VAL A 186 15.29 4.02 11.49
N GLU A 187 16.35 3.72 12.25
CA GLU A 187 17.73 4.04 11.89
C GLU A 187 18.18 3.35 10.60
N GLN A 188 17.80 2.07 10.44
CA GLN A 188 18.08 1.34 9.21
C GLN A 188 17.30 1.92 8.03
N LEU A 189 16.01 2.20 8.19
CA LEU A 189 15.20 2.82 7.14
C LEU A 189 15.78 4.18 6.70
N ILE A 190 16.25 5.00 7.65
CA ILE A 190 16.85 6.32 7.37
C ILE A 190 18.02 6.22 6.38
N SER A 191 18.84 5.17 6.48
CA SER A 191 19.98 4.95 5.57
C SER A 191 19.59 4.66 4.11
N TYR A 192 18.30 4.44 3.84
CA TYR A 192 17.76 4.14 2.51
C TYR A 192 16.73 5.17 2.03
N LEU A 193 16.62 6.32 2.68
CA LEU A 193 15.74 7.38 2.23
C LEU A 193 16.30 8.07 0.97
N PRO A 194 15.44 8.68 0.13
CA PRO A 194 15.87 9.50 -0.98
C PRO A 194 16.84 10.60 -0.53
N ASN A 195 17.86 10.86 -1.35
CA ASN A 195 18.78 11.96 -1.10
C ASN A 195 18.04 13.30 -0.95
N GLY A 196 18.40 14.07 0.07
CA GLY A 196 17.77 15.35 0.38
C GLY A 196 16.46 15.25 1.19
N THR A 197 16.10 14.07 1.70
CA THR A 197 15.00 13.94 2.66
C THR A 197 15.32 14.72 3.93
N ILE A 198 14.40 15.58 4.36
CA ILE A 198 14.50 16.33 5.63
C ILE A 198 13.66 15.60 6.67
N LEU A 199 14.30 15.16 7.76
CA LEU A 199 13.63 14.46 8.85
C LEU A 199 13.22 15.44 9.95
N GLU A 200 12.17 15.09 10.67
CA GLU A 200 11.71 15.73 11.91
C GLU A 200 11.82 14.80 13.11
#